data_AF-A0A3A8WEN7-F1
#
_entry.id   AF-A0A3A8WEN7-F1
#
_cell.length_a   1.000
_cell.length_b   1.000
_cell.length_c   1.000
_cell.angle_alpha   90.00
_cell.angle_beta   90.00
_cell.angle_gamma   90.00
#
_symmetry.space_group_name_H-M   'P 1'
#
loop_
_entity.id
_entity.type
_entity.pdbx_description
1 polymer ?
#
loop_
_entity_poly.entity_id
_entity_poly.type
_entity_poly.pdbx_seq_one_letter_code
_entity_poly.pdbx_strand_id
1 'polypeptide(L)'
;MTEEIHMDEFFFFTYDSILKKLSREDEGYTELEGEVDKLVEKYPLIKKLREGNTVNEGATQAEMEAVQKYMELRYDMQTYVEREHYFRGYRDCILFLIHCGTLGMNFEIG
;
A
#
# COMPACT_ATOMS: atom_id res chain seq x y z
N MET A 1 -11.88 -31.70 2.70
CA MET A 1 -12.09 -30.58 1.75
C MET A 1 -10.86 -29.73 1.82
N THR A 2 -9.93 -29.93 0.89
CA THR A 2 -8.80 -29.02 0.68
C THR A 2 -9.35 -27.85 -0.10
N GLU A 3 -9.55 -26.71 0.56
CA GLU A 3 -9.82 -25.44 -0.13
C GLU A 3 -8.60 -25.15 -1.01
N GLU A 4 -8.81 -25.12 -2.33
CA GLU A 4 -7.82 -24.55 -3.25
C GLU A 4 -7.70 -23.07 -2.91
N ILE A 5 -6.67 -22.71 -2.17
CA ILE A 5 -6.34 -21.30 -1.94
C ILE A 5 -5.85 -20.75 -3.28
N HIS A 6 -6.72 -20.01 -3.95
CA HIS A 6 -6.38 -19.22 -5.10
C HIS A 6 -5.34 -18.17 -4.68
N MET A 7 -4.10 -18.33 -5.15
CA MET A 7 -2.96 -17.51 -4.74
C MET A 7 -3.21 -16.01 -4.96
N ASP A 8 -3.95 -15.67 -6.02
CA ASP A 8 -4.44 -14.34 -6.35
C ASP A 8 -5.38 -13.75 -5.28
N GLU A 9 -6.31 -14.55 -4.75
CA GLU A 9 -7.15 -14.14 -3.63
C GLU A 9 -6.32 -13.91 -2.37
N PHE A 10 -5.36 -14.79 -2.08
CA PHE A 10 -4.46 -14.66 -0.93
C PHE A 10 -3.63 -13.36 -0.98
N PHE A 11 -3.07 -13.02 -2.14
CA PHE A 11 -2.33 -11.77 -2.31
C PHE A 11 -3.23 -10.54 -2.14
N PHE A 12 -4.45 -10.59 -2.69
CA PHE A 12 -5.42 -9.51 -2.53
C PHE A 12 -5.82 -9.28 -1.07
N PHE A 13 -6.14 -10.35 -0.33
CA PHE A 13 -6.46 -10.26 1.09
C PHE A 13 -5.29 -9.77 1.94
N THR A 14 -4.08 -10.20 1.59
CA THR A 14 -2.85 -9.77 2.27
C THR A 14 -2.63 -8.26 2.09
N TYR A 15 -2.79 -7.78 0.86
CA TYR A 15 -2.66 -6.37 0.51
C TYR A 15 -3.74 -5.51 1.19
N ASP A 16 -5.00 -5.92 1.13
CA ASP A 16 -6.12 -5.23 1.81
C ASP A 16 -5.91 -5.17 3.34
N SER A 17 -5.43 -6.25 3.94
CA SER A 17 -5.06 -6.28 5.35
C SER A 17 -3.94 -5.30 5.71
N ILE A 18 -2.94 -5.15 4.84
CA ILE A 18 -1.83 -4.21 5.05
C ILE A 18 -2.34 -2.77 4.93
N LEU A 19 -3.17 -2.47 3.92
CA LEU A 19 -3.78 -1.15 3.77
C LEU A 19 -4.62 -0.78 4.99
N LYS A 20 -5.44 -1.71 5.50
CA LYS A 20 -6.25 -1.49 6.71
C LYS A 20 -5.40 -1.29 7.96
N LYS A 21 -4.24 -1.91 8.04
CA LYS A 21 -3.31 -1.73 9.15
C LYS A 21 -2.67 -0.33 9.07
N LEU A 22 -2.11 0.01 7.91
CA LEU A 22 -1.48 1.30 7.66
C LEU A 22 -2.45 2.47 7.92
N SER A 23 -3.69 2.38 7.44
CA SER A 23 -4.69 3.44 7.65
C SER A 23 -5.14 3.62 9.10
N ARG A 24 -4.84 2.67 10.00
CA ARG A 24 -5.22 2.70 11.42
C ARG A 24 -4.06 3.03 12.35
N GLU A 25 -2.87 2.57 12.00
CA GLU A 25 -1.72 2.53 12.92
C GLU A 25 -0.58 3.47 12.48
N ASP A 26 -0.50 3.85 11.20
CA ASP A 26 0.59 4.65 10.67
C ASP A 26 0.13 6.08 10.38
N GLU A 27 0.48 7.00 11.28
CA GLU A 27 0.15 8.44 11.15
C GLU A 27 0.74 9.04 9.87
N GLY A 28 1.94 8.63 9.45
CA GLY A 28 2.58 9.12 8.24
C GLY A 28 1.84 8.68 6.97
N TYR A 29 1.36 7.43 6.94
CA TYR A 29 0.52 6.95 5.85
C TYR A 29 -0.82 7.71 5.78
N THR A 30 -1.47 7.95 6.92
CA THR A 30 -2.74 8.70 6.98
C THR A 30 -2.55 10.17 6.57
N GLU A 31 -1.44 10.80 6.92
CA GLU A 31 -1.11 12.17 6.47
C GLU A 31 -0.97 12.23 4.95
N LEU A 32 -0.23 11.28 4.36
CA LEU A 32 -0.07 11.18 2.90
C LEU A 32 -1.41 10.94 2.19
N GLU A 33 -2.26 10.08 2.75
CA GLU A 33 -3.62 9.84 2.23
C GLU A 33 -4.45 11.14 2.24
N GLY A 34 -4.38 11.91 3.34
CA GLY A 34 -5.05 13.21 3.43
C GLY A 34 -4.49 14.27 2.47
N GLU A 35 -3.19 14.26 2.16
CA GLU A 35 -2.60 15.12 1.12
C GLU A 35 -3.08 14.74 -0.28
N VAL A 36 -3.16 13.44 -0.56
CA VAL A 36 -3.68 12.92 -1.83
C VAL A 36 -5.14 13.34 -2.03
N ASP A 37 -5.98 13.19 -1.01
CA ASP A 37 -7.40 13.55 -1.09
C ASP A 37 -7.58 15.05 -1.37
N LYS A 38 -6.81 15.91 -0.68
CA LYS A 38 -6.81 17.37 -0.95
C LYS A 38 -6.42 17.70 -2.39
N LEU A 39 -5.43 17.00 -2.94
CA LEU A 39 -4.99 17.18 -4.32
C LEU A 39 -6.09 16.73 -5.31
N VAL A 40 -6.74 15.60 -5.05
CA VAL A 40 -7.83 15.07 -5.88
C VAL A 40 -9.04 16.00 -5.88
N GLU A 41 -9.41 16.57 -4.73
CA GLU A 41 -10.50 17.55 -4.63
C GLU A 41 -10.18 18.84 -5.39
N LYS A 42 -8.93 19.31 -5.28
CA LYS A 42 -8.50 20.58 -5.88
C LYS A 42 -8.32 20.49 -7.40
N TYR A 43 -7.90 19.35 -7.92
CA TYR A 43 -7.58 19.17 -9.34
C TYR A 43 -8.37 17.99 -9.93
N PRO A 44 -9.50 18.26 -10.62
CA PRO A 44 -10.30 17.24 -11.31
C PRO A 44 -9.50 16.43 -12.35
N LEU A 45 -8.39 16.98 -12.85
CA LEU A 45 -7.46 16.29 -13.73
C LEU A 45 -6.89 15.02 -13.08
N ILE A 46 -6.54 15.07 -11.79
CA ILE A 46 -6.01 13.92 -11.05
C ILE A 46 -7.08 12.82 -10.93
N LYS A 47 -8.35 13.20 -10.77
CA LYS A 47 -9.47 12.24 -10.79
C LYS A 47 -9.57 11.53 -12.13
N LYS A 48 -9.46 12.26 -13.25
CA LYS A 48 -9.46 11.66 -14.60
C LYS A 48 -8.27 10.73 -14.81
N LEU A 49 -7.09 11.08 -14.29
CA LEU A 49 -5.89 10.24 -14.31
C LEU A 49 -6.12 8.93 -13.54
N ARG A 50 -6.74 9.00 -12.35
CA ARG A 50 -7.09 7.81 -11.56
C ARG A 50 -8.06 6.88 -12.27
N GLU A 51 -8.96 7.42 -13.07
CA GLU A 51 -9.92 6.67 -13.90
C GLU A 51 -9.28 6.06 -15.17
N GLY A 52 -7.99 6.31 -15.41
CA GLY A 52 -7.24 5.76 -16.55
C GLY A 52 -7.33 6.59 -17.83
N ASN A 53 -7.82 7.83 -17.76
CA ASN A 53 -7.89 8.72 -18.91
C ASN A 53 -6.56 9.44 -19.18
N THR A 54 -6.28 9.75 -20.44
CA THR A 54 -5.15 10.59 -20.82
C THR A 54 -5.38 12.03 -20.38
N VAL A 55 -4.42 12.59 -19.64
CA VAL A 55 -4.52 13.94 -19.03
C VAL A 55 -3.61 14.98 -19.70
N ASN A 56 -2.92 14.61 -20.78
CA ASN A 56 -1.92 15.48 -21.43
C ASN A 56 -2.53 16.58 -22.32
N GLU A 57 -3.80 16.48 -22.72
CA GLU A 57 -4.41 17.47 -23.62
C GLU A 57 -5.04 18.63 -22.83
N GLY A 58 -4.40 19.80 -22.89
CA GLY A 58 -4.94 21.05 -22.35
C GLY A 58 -4.67 21.32 -20.86
N ALA A 59 -3.84 20.51 -20.20
CA ALA A 59 -3.45 20.76 -18.81
C ALA A 59 -2.55 22.00 -18.68
N THR A 60 -2.87 22.83 -17.71
CA THR A 60 -2.04 23.98 -17.31
C THR A 60 -0.78 23.51 -16.57
N GLN A 61 0.26 24.34 -16.52
CA GLN A 61 1.49 24.01 -15.81
C GLN A 61 1.25 23.68 -14.32
N ALA A 62 0.35 24.41 -13.66
CA ALA A 62 -0.04 24.15 -12.29
C ALA A 62 -0.76 22.81 -12.09
N GLU A 63 -1.52 22.35 -13.10
CA GLU A 63 -2.15 21.03 -13.07
C GLU A 63 -1.14 19.91 -13.29
N MET A 64 -0.15 20.12 -14.17
CA MET A 64 0.93 19.15 -14.38
C MET A 64 1.83 19.02 -13.15
N GLU A 65 2.14 20.12 -12.47
CA GLU A 65 2.85 20.11 -11.18
C GLU A 65 2.04 19.38 -10.09
N ALA A 66 0.71 19.56 -10.07
CA ALA A 66 -0.16 18.83 -9.14
C ALA A 66 -0.22 17.33 -9.44
N VAL A 67 -0.21 16.94 -10.72
CA VAL A 67 -0.11 15.53 -11.14
C VAL A 67 1.23 14.94 -10.74
N GLN A 68 2.33 15.68 -10.90
CA GLN A 68 3.64 15.24 -10.44
C GLN A 68 3.65 15.01 -8.93
N LYS A 69 3.18 16.00 -8.14
CA LYS A 69 3.09 15.86 -6.69
C LYS A 69 2.20 14.67 -6.28
N TYR A 70 1.10 14.44 -6.99
CA TYR A 70 0.26 13.27 -6.77
C TYR A 70 1.02 11.97 -7.02
N MET A 71 1.80 11.85 -8.10
CA MET A 71 2.59 10.64 -8.37
C MET A 71 3.66 10.41 -7.30
N GLU A 72 4.32 11.46 -6.83
CA GLU A 72 5.30 11.39 -5.74
C GLU A 72 4.66 10.87 -4.45
N LEU A 73 3.52 11.44 -4.04
CA LEU A 73 2.78 10.97 -2.86
C LEU A 73 2.32 9.52 -3.00
N ARG A 74 1.88 9.09 -4.18
CA ARG A 74 1.48 7.70 -4.44
C ARG A 74 2.66 6.74 -4.36
N TYR A 75 3.84 7.16 -4.82
CA TYR A 75 5.06 6.39 -4.69
C TYR A 75 5.50 6.25 -3.22
N ASP A 76 5.41 7.34 -2.46
CA ASP A 76 5.71 7.32 -1.02
C ASP A 76 4.75 6.38 -0.28
N MET A 77 3.44 6.48 -0.52
CA MET A 77 2.45 5.56 0.06
C MET A 77 2.74 4.10 -0.31
N GLN A 78 3.15 3.82 -1.54
CA GLN A 78 3.51 2.47 -1.96
C GLN A 78 4.74 1.95 -1.21
N THR A 79 5.70 2.81 -0.88
CA THR A 79 6.87 2.44 -0.07
C THR A 79 6.48 1.93 1.33
N TYR A 80 5.45 2.53 1.96
CA TYR A 80 4.90 2.01 3.23
C TYR A 80 4.30 0.61 3.07
N VAL A 81 3.54 0.41 1.99
CA VAL A 81 2.90 -0.89 1.70
C VAL A 81 3.95 -1.96 1.44
N GLU A 82 4.98 -1.66 0.67
CA GLU A 82 6.09 -2.59 0.38
C GLU A 82 6.88 -2.94 1.65
N ARG A 83 7.11 -1.95 2.52
CA ARG A 83 7.74 -2.16 3.83
C ARG A 83 6.94 -3.12 4.71
N GLU A 84 5.62 -2.93 4.81
CA GLU A 84 4.77 -3.82 5.59
C GLU A 84 4.67 -5.23 4.98
N HIS A 85 4.64 -5.33 3.65
CA HIS A 85 4.72 -6.62 2.95
C HIS A 85 6.01 -7.36 3.29
N TYR A 86 7.15 -6.66 3.29
CA TYR A 86 8.45 -7.23 3.65
C TYR A 86 8.45 -7.76 5.10
N PHE A 87 7.98 -6.95 6.06
CA PHE A 87 7.94 -7.38 7.46
C PHE A 87 6.98 -8.54 7.71
N ARG A 88 5.84 -8.57 7.01
CA ARG A 88 4.91 -9.69 7.08
C ARG A 88 5.56 -10.97 6.58
N GLY A 89 6.17 -10.94 5.39
CA GLY A 89 6.89 -12.10 4.86
C GLY A 89 8.02 -12.57 5.77
N TYR A 90 8.74 -11.65 6.41
CA TYR A 90 9.75 -11.98 7.41
C TYR A 90 9.15 -12.68 8.65
N ARG A 91 8.04 -12.17 9.20
CA ARG A 91 7.33 -12.78 10.34
C ARG A 91 6.80 -14.18 9.98
N ASP A 92 6.20 -14.33 8.80
CA ASP A 92 5.68 -15.61 8.31
C ASP A 92 6.80 -16.66 8.17
N CYS A 93 7.98 -16.23 7.68
CA CYS A 93 9.16 -17.10 7.59
C CYS A 93 9.65 -17.56 8.97
N ILE A 94 9.73 -16.66 9.96
CA ILE A 94 10.09 -17.03 11.33
C ILE A 94 9.08 -18.01 11.92
N LEU A 95 7.78 -17.73 11.78
CA LEU A 95 6.71 -18.60 12.28
C LEU A 95 6.81 -20.00 11.66
N PHE A 96 7.06 -20.08 10.34
CA PHE A 96 7.29 -21.36 9.67
C PHE A 96 8.48 -22.11 10.27
N LEU A 97 9.62 -21.45 10.47
CA LEU A 97 10.81 -22.06 11.06
C LEU A 97 10.59 -22.53 12.52
N ILE A 98 9.79 -21.79 13.30
CA ILE A 98 9.37 -22.20 14.65
C ILE A 98 8.48 -23.44 14.57
N HIS A 99 7.49 -23.46 13.67
CA HIS A 99 6.59 -24.61 13.48
C HIS A 99 7.32 -25.87 13.02
N CYS A 100 8.38 -25.73 12.23
CA CYS A 100 9.25 -26.84 11.85
C CYS A 100 10.17 -27.33 12.97
N GLY A 101 10.18 -26.66 14.14
CA GLY A 101 11.06 -26.97 15.27
C GLY A 101 12.52 -26.55 15.06
N THR A 102 12.81 -25.80 13.99
CA THR A 102 14.17 -25.34 13.64
C THR A 102 14.62 -24.21 14.56
N LEU A 103 13.70 -23.31 14.92
CA LEU A 103 13.91 -22.29 15.95
C LEU A 103 13.13 -22.75 17.19
N GLY A 104 13.80 -23.05 18.30
CA GLY A 104 13.14 -23.46 19.55
C GLY A 104 12.08 -22.45 20.00
N MET A 105 11.08 -22.89 20.78
CA MET A 105 9.87 -22.13 21.16
C MET A 105 10.10 -20.84 22.00
N ASN A 106 11.34 -20.39 22.19
CA ASN A 106 11.70 -19.24 23.02
C ASN A 106 11.86 -17.94 22.22
N PHE A 107 11.03 -17.71 21.19
CA PHE A 107 10.98 -16.43 20.48
C PHE A 107 9.70 -15.68 20.85
N GLU A 108 9.83 -14.65 21.69
CA GLU A 108 8.77 -13.66 21.86
C GLU A 108 8.79 -12.71 20.67
N ILE A 109 7.72 -12.73 19.87
CA ILE A 109 7.54 -11.82 18.74
C ILE A 109 6.90 -10.53 19.30
N GLY A 110 7.69 -9.45 19.35
CA GLY A 110 7.22 -8.10 19.67
C GLY A 110 6.37 -7.44 18.59
#